data_AF-A0A1C9H9V6-F1
#
_entry.id   AF-A0A1C9H9V6-F1
#
_cell.length_a   1.000
_cell.length_b   1.000
_cell.length_c   1.000
_cell.angle_alpha   90.00
_cell.angle_beta   90.00
_cell.angle_gamma   90.00
#
_symmetry.space_group_name_H-M   'P 1'
#
loop_
_entity.id
_entity.type
_entity.pdbx_description
1 polymer ?
#
loop_
_entity_poly.entity_id
_entity_poly.type
_entity_poly.pdbx_seq_one_letter_code
_entity_poly.pdbx_strand_id
1 'polypeptide(L)'
;MPPYEAALQGSKEIGFTILSMTLSLCSAFIPLLFMGGVIGKIFHEFAFVIVSAVLISGFISLTLTPMLCSRLVRPHHADNKKTFMERFSEKFNHSLISFYDKTLAAVLRHPVGALSVGVLSVVMTVVLFKILPSDFLPPDDIGSIVVHTQAGARSSCQ
;
A
#
# COMPACT_ATOMS: atom_id res chain seq x y z
N MET A 1 -14.39 -4.45 30.06
CA MET A 1 -15.20 -5.20 29.08
C MET A 1 -14.51 -6.53 28.81
N PRO A 2 -15.23 -7.65 28.70
CA PRO A 2 -14.65 -8.93 28.31
C PRO A 2 -14.07 -8.84 26.87
N PRO A 3 -12.91 -9.45 26.58
CA PRO A 3 -12.23 -9.35 25.28
C PRO A 3 -13.09 -9.74 24.07
N TYR A 4 -14.03 -10.66 24.25
CA TYR A 4 -14.97 -11.09 23.19
C TYR A 4 -15.93 -9.97 22.77
N GLU A 5 -16.50 -9.23 23.74
CA GLU A 5 -17.44 -8.15 23.47
C GLU A 5 -16.74 -6.94 22.84
N ALA A 6 -15.52 -6.63 23.32
CA ALA A 6 -14.67 -5.59 22.73
C ALA A 6 -14.26 -5.91 21.28
N ALA A 7 -13.91 -7.17 21.00
CA ALA A 7 -13.57 -7.61 19.65
C ALA A 7 -14.78 -7.58 18.71
N LEU A 8 -15.97 -7.97 19.19
CA LEU A 8 -17.20 -7.94 18.39
C LEU A 8 -17.63 -6.50 18.05
N GLN A 9 -17.54 -5.58 19.01
CA GLN A 9 -17.89 -4.18 18.79
C GLN A 9 -16.89 -3.50 17.84
N GLY A 10 -15.58 -3.66 18.08
CA GLY A 10 -14.55 -3.10 17.20
C GLY A 10 -14.62 -3.63 15.77
N SER A 11 -14.95 -4.92 15.60
CA SER A 11 -15.06 -5.51 14.26
C SER A 11 -16.29 -5.02 13.49
N LYS A 12 -17.38 -4.67 14.18
CA LYS A 12 -18.56 -4.06 13.52
C LYS A 12 -18.28 -2.65 13.02
N GLU A 13 -17.52 -1.86 13.78
CA GLU A 13 -17.18 -0.48 13.42
C GLU A 13 -16.15 -0.40 12.29
N ILE A 14 -15.12 -1.25 12.36
CA ILE A 14 -14.03 -1.27 11.38
C ILE A 14 -14.39 -2.11 10.14
N GLY A 15 -15.30 -3.08 10.26
CA GLY A 15 -15.61 -4.03 9.19
C GLY A 15 -16.15 -3.37 7.93
N PHE A 16 -17.04 -2.39 8.07
CA PHE A 16 -17.55 -1.61 6.94
C PHE A 16 -16.41 -0.84 6.23
N THR A 17 -15.51 -0.25 7.01
CA THR A 17 -14.36 0.49 6.51
C THR A 17 -13.41 -0.41 5.71
N ILE A 18 -13.11 -1.62 6.22
CA ILE A 18 -12.25 -2.60 5.53
C ILE A 18 -12.87 -3.02 4.19
N LEU A 19 -14.17 -3.32 4.18
CA LEU A 19 -14.88 -3.67 2.94
C LEU A 19 -14.82 -2.52 1.93
N SER A 20 -15.05 -1.28 2.39
CA SER A 20 -15.00 -0.10 1.54
C SER A 20 -13.61 0.13 0.93
N MET A 21 -12.54 0.03 1.74
CA MET A 21 -11.16 0.18 1.25
C MET A 21 -10.80 -0.95 0.27
N THR A 22 -11.21 -2.19 0.57
CA THR A 22 -10.96 -3.36 -0.27
C THR A 22 -11.63 -3.23 -1.64
N LEU A 23 -12.91 -2.86 -1.68
CA LEU A 23 -13.65 -2.65 -2.92
C LEU A 23 -13.10 -1.45 -3.72
N SER A 24 -12.72 -0.36 -3.04
CA SER A 24 -12.11 0.80 -3.69
C SER A 24 -10.79 0.42 -4.37
N LEU A 25 -9.95 -0.37 -3.68
CA LEU A 25 -8.69 -0.85 -4.23
C LEU A 25 -8.92 -1.77 -5.43
N CYS A 26 -9.87 -2.72 -5.32
CA CYS A 26 -10.25 -3.57 -6.45
C CYS A 26 -10.70 -2.73 -7.66
N SER A 27 -11.53 -1.70 -7.42
CA SER A 27 -12.00 -0.82 -8.49
C SER A 27 -10.89 -0.04 -9.18
N ALA A 28 -9.81 0.31 -8.47
CA ALA A 28 -8.65 0.99 -9.06
C ALA A 28 -7.84 0.05 -9.99
N PHE A 29 -7.88 -1.27 -9.78
CA PHE A 29 -7.18 -2.25 -10.59
C PHE A 29 -8.00 -2.80 -11.77
N ILE A 30 -9.33 -2.68 -11.75
CA ILE A 30 -10.20 -3.14 -12.84
C ILE A 30 -9.79 -2.59 -14.22
N PRO A 31 -9.47 -1.29 -14.40
CA PRO A 31 -9.03 -0.77 -15.69
C PRO A 31 -7.81 -1.49 -16.28
N LEU A 32 -6.90 -1.97 -15.44
CA LEU A 32 -5.71 -2.69 -15.88
C LEU A 32 -6.05 -4.04 -16.51
N LEU A 33 -7.13 -4.69 -16.05
CA LEU A 33 -7.61 -5.96 -16.64
C LEU A 33 -8.14 -5.77 -18.07
N PHE A 34 -8.63 -4.57 -18.39
CA PHE A 34 -9.16 -4.23 -19.72
C PHE A 34 -8.10 -3.66 -20.67
N MET A 35 -6.85 -3.51 -20.22
CA MET A 35 -5.78 -3.02 -21.08
C MET A 35 -5.42 -4.09 -22.13
N GLY A 36 -5.49 -3.72 -23.42
CA GLY A 36 -5.17 -4.62 -24.53
C GLY A 36 -3.67 -4.68 -24.87
N GLY A 37 -3.31 -5.59 -25.77
CA GLY A 37 -1.93 -5.75 -26.27
C GLY A 37 -1.06 -6.68 -25.42
N VAL A 38 0.22 -6.82 -25.81
CA VAL A 38 1.20 -7.67 -25.10
C VAL A 38 1.44 -7.16 -23.68
N ILE A 39 1.53 -5.84 -23.54
CA ILE A 39 1.67 -5.13 -22.26
C ILE A 39 0.45 -5.40 -21.36
N GLY A 40 -0.75 -5.34 -21.94
CA GLY A 40 -1.99 -5.67 -21.27
C GLY A 40 -2.01 -7.07 -20.66
N LYS A 41 -1.48 -8.08 -21.35
CA LYS A 41 -1.43 -9.46 -20.83
C LYS A 41 -0.58 -9.58 -19.56
N ILE A 42 0.59 -8.95 -19.54
CA ILE A 42 1.50 -8.97 -18.38
C ILE A 42 0.83 -8.25 -17.19
N PHE A 43 0.29 -7.05 -17.40
CA PHE A 43 -0.40 -6.31 -16.34
C PHE A 43 -1.71 -6.96 -15.90
N HIS A 44 -2.39 -7.70 -16.77
CA HIS A 44 -3.61 -8.44 -16.45
C HIS A 44 -3.31 -9.56 -15.44
N GLU A 45 -2.24 -10.33 -15.65
CA GLU A 45 -1.81 -11.36 -14.70
C GLU A 45 -1.46 -10.76 -13.34
N PHE A 46 -0.70 -9.66 -13.30
CA PHE A 46 -0.37 -8.96 -12.05
C PHE A 46 -1.62 -8.41 -11.34
N ALA A 47 -2.51 -7.75 -12.08
CA ALA A 47 -3.72 -7.17 -11.52
C ALA A 47 -4.64 -8.26 -10.93
N PHE A 48 -4.79 -9.40 -11.62
CA PHE A 48 -5.59 -10.51 -11.13
C PHE A 48 -5.05 -11.09 -9.80
N VAL A 49 -3.73 -11.25 -9.69
CA VAL A 49 -3.09 -11.73 -8.46
C VAL A 49 -3.28 -10.74 -7.32
N ILE A 50 -3.11 -9.44 -7.55
CA ILE A 50 -3.30 -8.41 -6.50
C ILE A 50 -4.76 -8.36 -6.05
N VAL A 51 -5.71 -8.33 -6.98
CA VAL A 51 -7.14 -8.27 -6.66
C VAL A 51 -7.58 -9.50 -5.88
N SER A 52 -7.19 -10.71 -6.32
CA SER A 52 -7.52 -11.94 -5.59
C SER A 52 -6.87 -12.00 -4.21
N ALA A 53 -5.60 -11.59 -4.07
CA ALA A 53 -4.90 -11.54 -2.79
C ALA A 53 -5.55 -10.55 -1.81
N VAL A 54 -5.96 -9.36 -2.27
CA VAL A 54 -6.62 -8.34 -1.44
C VAL A 54 -8.01 -8.82 -1.01
N LEU A 55 -8.78 -9.46 -1.88
CA LEU A 55 -10.10 -10.01 -1.53
C LEU A 55 -9.99 -11.11 -0.47
N ILE A 56 -9.05 -12.04 -0.65
CA ILE A 56 -8.78 -13.11 0.33
C ILE A 56 -8.30 -12.50 1.65
N SER A 57 -7.41 -11.50 1.59
CA SER A 57 -6.92 -10.78 2.79
C SER A 57 -8.04 -10.07 3.54
N GLY A 58 -8.94 -9.37 2.83
CA GLY A 58 -10.12 -8.73 3.42
C GLY A 58 -11.04 -9.73 4.10
N PHE A 59 -11.27 -10.88 3.46
CA PHE A 59 -12.06 -11.98 4.05
C PHE A 59 -11.42 -12.54 5.33
N ILE A 60 -10.11 -12.82 5.29
CA ILE A 60 -9.35 -13.31 6.47
C ILE A 60 -9.36 -12.25 7.58
N SER A 61 -9.23 -10.97 7.25
CA SER A 61 -9.22 -9.90 8.25
C SER A 61 -10.55 -9.74 8.98
N LEU A 62 -11.68 -9.87 8.27
CA LEU A 62 -13.01 -9.77 8.88
C LEU A 62 -13.40 -11.00 9.71
N THR A 63 -12.76 -12.14 9.49
CA THR A 63 -13.12 -13.42 10.12
C THR A 63 -12.08 -13.85 11.17
N LEU A 64 -10.84 -14.05 10.74
CA LEU A 64 -9.76 -14.59 11.56
C LEU A 64 -9.22 -13.57 12.55
N THR A 65 -9.05 -12.31 12.16
CA THR A 65 -8.52 -11.27 13.07
C THR A 65 -9.41 -11.05 14.31
N PRO A 66 -10.74 -10.85 14.20
CA PRO A 66 -11.61 -10.77 15.39
C PRO A 66 -11.52 -12.01 16.28
N MET A 67 -11.52 -13.20 15.65
CA MET A 67 -11.49 -14.46 16.36
C MET A 67 -10.19 -14.60 17.17
N LEU A 68 -9.05 -14.31 16.55
CA LEU A 68 -7.75 -14.33 17.22
C LEU A 68 -7.66 -13.25 18.30
N CYS A 69 -8.16 -12.03 18.04
CA CYS A 69 -8.19 -10.96 19.03
C CYS A 69 -9.02 -11.34 20.27
N SER A 70 -10.18 -11.98 20.09
CA SER A 70 -11.01 -12.40 21.23
C SER A 70 -10.38 -13.50 22.09
N ARG A 71 -9.52 -14.34 21.50
CA ARG A 71 -8.98 -15.55 22.14
C ARG A 71 -7.53 -15.43 22.62
N LEU A 72 -6.68 -14.70 21.90
CA LEU A 72 -5.25 -14.57 22.21
C LEU A 72 -4.93 -13.30 23.01
N VAL A 73 -5.75 -12.26 22.93
CA VAL A 73 -5.49 -10.99 23.63
C VAL A 73 -5.78 -11.17 25.12
N ARG A 74 -4.72 -11.08 25.93
CA ARG A 74 -4.84 -11.09 27.39
C ARG A 74 -5.39 -9.75 27.85
N PRO A 75 -6.39 -9.74 28.76
CA PRO A 75 -6.93 -8.50 29.30
C PRO A 75 -5.82 -7.71 30.01
N HIS A 76 -5.59 -6.47 29.57
CA HIS A 76 -4.60 -5.58 30.15
C HIS A 76 -5.05 -5.22 31.57
N HIS A 77 -4.42 -5.82 32.59
CA HIS A 77 -4.65 -5.47 33.98
C HIS A 77 -3.79 -4.24 34.29
N ALA A 78 -4.45 -3.12 34.56
CA ALA A 78 -3.81 -1.82 34.82
C ALA A 78 -2.87 -1.81 36.05
N ASP A 79 -2.89 -2.86 36.88
CA ASP A 79 -2.16 -2.95 38.15
C ASP A 79 -0.84 -3.75 38.10
N ASN A 80 -0.45 -4.31 36.96
CA ASN A 80 0.86 -4.96 36.88
C ASN A 80 1.98 -3.92 36.86
N LYS A 81 2.99 -4.10 37.72
CA LYS A 81 4.15 -3.21 37.86
C LYS A 81 4.81 -2.97 36.49
N LYS A 82 4.52 -1.82 35.87
CA LYS A 82 5.07 -1.44 34.57
C LYS A 82 6.59 -1.51 34.60
N THR A 83 7.16 -2.33 33.72
CA THR A 83 8.62 -2.51 33.57
C THR A 83 9.25 -1.18 33.16
N PHE A 84 10.53 -0.94 33.50
CA PHE A 84 11.24 0.29 33.12
C PHE A 84 11.13 0.60 31.61
N MET A 85 11.19 -0.45 30.79
CA MET A 85 11.07 -0.38 29.34
C MET A 85 9.65 0.01 28.87
N GLU A 86 8.60 -0.45 29.57
CA GLU A 86 7.21 -0.07 29.28
C GLU A 86 6.96 1.40 29.64
N ARG A 87 7.51 1.88 30.76
CA ARG A 87 7.40 3.30 31.16
C ARG A 87 8.15 4.22 30.19
N PHE A 88 9.32 3.81 29.71
CA PHE A 88 10.05 4.56 28.69
C PHE A 88 9.27 4.61 27.38
N SER A 89 8.70 3.48 26.95
CA SER A 89 7.86 3.38 25.75
C SER A 89 6.61 4.26 25.85
N GLU A 90 5.90 4.24 26.98
CA GLU A 90 4.74 5.12 27.19
C GLU A 90 5.10 6.60 27.14
N LYS A 91 6.20 6.99 27.79
CA LYS A 91 6.66 8.38 27.79
C LYS A 91 7.10 8.83 26.38
N PHE A 92 7.77 7.96 25.64
CA PHE A 92 8.16 8.22 24.26
C PHE A 92 6.93 8.34 23.35
N ASN A 93 5.99 7.41 23.42
CA ASN A 93 4.75 7.46 22.65
C ASN A 93 3.93 8.72 22.95
N HIS A 94 3.78 9.07 24.23
CA HIS A 94 3.09 10.30 24.62
C HIS A 94 3.82 11.56 24.12
N SER A 95 5.17 11.55 24.12
CA SER A 95 5.95 12.64 23.55
C SER A 95 5.71 12.77 22.04
N LEU A 96 5.70 11.65 21.30
CA LEU A 96 5.42 11.62 19.86
C LEU A 96 4.01 12.13 19.54
N ILE A 97 3.00 11.67 20.28
CA ILE A 97 1.61 12.11 20.10
C ILE A 97 1.51 13.63 20.36
N SER A 98 2.07 14.11 21.47
CA SER A 98 2.03 15.54 21.79
C SER A 98 2.80 16.42 20.80
N PHE A 99 3.86 15.88 20.19
CA PHE A 99 4.59 16.56 19.12
C PHE A 99 3.76 16.60 17.84
N TYR A 100 3.17 15.46 17.45
CA TYR A 100 2.25 15.37 16.33
C TYR A 100 1.10 16.36 16.48
N ASP A 101 0.42 16.41 17.64
CA ASP A 101 -0.67 17.35 17.90
C ASP A 101 -0.25 18.81 17.74
N LYS A 102 0.94 19.18 18.27
CA LYS A 102 1.46 20.55 18.13
C LYS A 102 1.78 20.90 16.67
N THR A 103 2.42 19.99 15.95
CA THR A 103 2.74 20.20 14.54
C THR A 103 1.48 20.26 13.67
N LEU A 104 0.53 19.37 13.92
CA LEU A 104 -0.76 19.32 13.23
C LEU A 104 -1.54 20.61 13.49
N ALA A 105 -1.62 21.07 14.74
CA ALA A 105 -2.26 22.35 15.09
C ALA A 105 -1.60 23.55 14.40
N ALA A 106 -0.26 23.55 14.28
CA ALA A 106 0.45 24.59 13.54
C ALA A 106 0.11 24.58 12.04
N VAL A 107 0.03 23.40 11.42
CA VAL A 107 -0.34 23.24 10.00
C VAL A 107 -1.80 23.66 9.77
N LEU A 108 -2.73 23.24 10.63
CA LEU A 108 -4.14 23.63 10.56
C LEU A 108 -4.38 25.13 10.76
N ARG A 109 -3.52 25.82 11.52
CA ARG A 109 -3.55 27.29 11.67
C ARG A 109 -3.12 28.03 10.41
N HIS A 110 -2.37 27.39 9.51
CA HIS A 110 -1.91 27.99 8.25
C HIS A 110 -2.41 27.17 7.05
N PRO A 111 -3.73 27.17 6.77
CA PRO A 111 -4.32 26.35 5.72
C PRO A 111 -3.80 26.73 4.32
N VAL A 112 -3.51 28.01 4.08
CA VAL A 112 -2.92 28.47 2.81
C VAL A 112 -1.51 27.92 2.62
N GLY A 113 -0.71 27.86 3.69
CA GLY A 113 0.63 27.26 3.67
C GLY A 113 0.56 25.76 3.36
N ALA A 114 -0.31 25.03 4.05
CA ALA A 114 -0.54 23.61 3.81
C ALA A 114 -1.01 23.32 2.38
N LEU A 115 -1.96 24.11 1.87
CA LEU A 115 -2.44 24.01 0.50
C LEU A 115 -1.32 24.29 -0.51
N SER A 116 -0.50 25.33 -0.28
CA SER A 116 0.60 25.67 -1.17
C SER A 116 1.63 24.55 -1.29
N VAL A 117 1.96 23.89 -0.18
CA VAL A 117 2.85 22.71 -0.17
C VAL A 117 2.21 21.53 -0.91
N GLY A 118 0.91 21.30 -0.72
CA GLY A 118 0.18 20.27 -1.46
C GLY A 118 0.19 20.52 -2.98
N VAL A 119 -0.10 21.74 -3.40
CA VAL A 119 -0.05 22.14 -4.82
C VAL A 119 1.37 22.02 -5.37
N LEU A 120 2.38 22.48 -4.63
CA LEU A 120 3.78 22.37 -5.02
C LEU A 120 4.19 20.90 -5.21
N SER A 121 3.76 20.01 -4.31
CA SER A 121 4.02 18.57 -4.44
C SER A 121 3.39 17.98 -5.70
N VAL A 122 2.16 18.36 -6.05
CA VAL A 122 1.50 17.90 -7.28
C VAL A 122 2.24 18.41 -8.52
N VAL A 123 2.59 19.70 -8.54
CA VAL A 123 3.35 20.30 -9.65
C VAL A 123 4.70 19.60 -9.81
N MET A 124 5.41 19.36 -8.71
CA MET A 124 6.70 18.67 -8.71
C MET A 124 6.57 17.24 -9.27
N THR A 125 5.53 16.50 -8.89
CA THR A 125 5.25 15.16 -9.44
C THR A 125 5.02 15.22 -10.95
N VAL A 126 4.21 16.16 -11.45
CA VAL A 126 3.94 16.30 -12.89
C VAL A 126 5.20 16.66 -13.69
N VAL A 127 6.03 17.56 -13.14
CA VAL A 127 7.31 17.94 -13.76
C VAL A 127 8.24 16.73 -13.82
N LEU A 128 8.38 15.99 -12.72
CA LEU A 128 9.24 14.81 -12.67
C LEU A 128 8.77 13.73 -13.66
N PHE A 129 7.45 13.52 -13.76
CA PHE A 129 6.86 12.57 -14.69
C PHE A 129 7.14 12.91 -16.17
N LYS A 130 7.26 14.20 -16.51
CA LYS A 130 7.63 14.63 -17.88
C LYS A 130 9.12 14.45 -18.18
N ILE A 131 9.97 14.53 -17.16
CA ILE A 131 11.43 14.44 -17.31
C ILE A 131 11.88 12.98 -17.35
N LEU A 132 11.19 12.10 -16.63
CA LEU A 132 11.55 10.69 -16.52
C LEU A 132 11.35 9.97 -17.88
N PRO A 133 12.40 9.45 -18.52
CA PRO A 133 12.25 8.67 -19.74
C PRO A 133 11.54 7.35 -19.41
N SER A 134 10.51 7.03 -20.19
CA SER A 134 9.78 5.78 -20.05
C SER A 134 10.54 4.65 -20.75
N ASP A 135 11.34 3.89 -19.99
CA ASP A 135 11.88 2.61 -20.41
C ASP A 135 10.97 1.46 -19.95
N PHE A 136 10.66 0.53 -20.85
CA PHE A 136 9.61 -0.46 -20.64
C PHE A 136 10.03 -1.63 -19.76
N LEU A 137 11.25 -2.14 -19.95
CA LEU A 137 11.90 -3.16 -19.14
C LEU A 137 13.41 -2.93 -19.28
N PRO A 138 14.20 -2.98 -18.18
CA PRO A 138 15.64 -3.04 -18.33
C PRO A 138 16.00 -4.31 -19.11
N PRO A 139 16.98 -4.26 -20.02
CA PRO A 139 17.45 -5.46 -20.69
C PRO A 139 18.04 -6.40 -19.64
N ASP A 140 17.39 -7.55 -19.44
CA ASP A 140 17.93 -8.64 -18.64
C ASP A 140 18.91 -9.45 -19.49
N ASP A 141 20.07 -9.77 -18.90
CA ASP A 141 21.06 -10.65 -19.53
C ASP A 141 20.58 -12.11 -19.44
N ILE A 142 19.96 -12.58 -20.51
CA ILE A 142 19.52 -13.98 -20.68
C ILE A 142 20.65 -14.91 -21.14
N GLY A 143 21.90 -14.44 -21.19
CA GLY A 143 23.05 -15.22 -21.64
C GLY A 143 23.02 -15.60 -23.12
N SER A 144 22.19 -14.93 -23.93
CA SER A 144 22.07 -15.18 -25.37
C SER A 144 22.46 -13.94 -26.18
N ILE A 145 23.34 -14.12 -27.16
CA ILE A 145 23.77 -13.06 -28.07
C ILE A 145 23.17 -13.35 -29.45
N VAL A 146 22.27 -12.47 -29.91
CA VAL A 146 21.69 -12.55 -31.25
C VAL A 146 22.54 -11.69 -32.19
N VAL A 147 23.21 -12.33 -33.16
CA VAL A 147 23.98 -11.65 -34.20
C VAL A 147 23.15 -11.61 -35.48
N HIS A 148 22.78 -10.41 -35.93
CA HIS A 148 22.13 -10.22 -37.23
C HIS A 148 23.18 -9.87 -38.29
N THR A 149 23.44 -10.80 -39.21
CA THR A 149 24.27 -10.54 -40.40
C THR A 149 23.36 -10.27 -41.60
N GLN A 150 23.42 -9.07 -42.17
CA GLN A 150 22.75 -8.76 -43.43
C GLN A 150 23.71 -8.98 -44.60
N ALA A 151 23.31 -9.80 -45.56
CA ALA A 151 24.06 -10.05 -46.78
C ALA A 151 23.52 -9.19 -47.94
N GLY A 152 24.41 -8.67 -48.79
CA GLY A 152 24.02 -7.79 -49.91
C GLY A 152 23.16 -8.53 -50.94
N ALA A 153 22.28 -7.82 -51.65
CA ALA A 153 21.26 -8.39 -52.56
C ALA A 153 21.76 -9.30 -53.70
N ARG A 154 23.08 -9.52 -53.83
CA ARG A 154 23.72 -10.35 -54.85
C ARG A 154 24.49 -11.56 -54.31
N SER A 155 24.49 -11.80 -53.00
CA SER A 155 25.06 -13.03 -52.43
C SER A 155 24.01 -14.14 -52.44
N SER A 156 24.19 -15.14 -53.31
CA SER A 156 23.42 -16.39 -53.26
C SER A 156 23.81 -17.17 -52.01
N CYS A 157 22.81 -17.65 -51.26
CA CYS A 157 23.01 -18.61 -50.18
C CYS A 157 23.48 -19.95 -50.79
N GLN A 158 24.75 -20.29 -50.57
CA GLN A 158 25.26 -21.64 -50.74
C GLN A 158 26.08 -22.00 -49.50
#